data_AF-A0A3Q0EG20-F1
#
_entry.id   AF-A0A3Q0EG20-F1
#
_cell.length_a   1.000
_cell.length_b   1.000
_cell.length_c   1.000
_cell.angle_alpha   90.00
_cell.angle_beta   90.00
_cell.angle_gamma   90.00
#
_symmetry.space_group_name_H-M   'P 1'
#
loop_
_entity.id
_entity.type
_entity.pdbx_description
1 polymer ?
#
loop_
_entity_poly.entity_id
_entity_poly.type
_entity_poly.pdbx_seq_one_letter_code
_entity_poly.pdbx_strand_id
1 'polypeptide(L)'
;MGVVAPNIPSRGKPRLRAALLPQPCLSPQCPPNLHKLDGYYCDHEQGRCYGGRCKTRDRQCQALWGHGAADRFCYEKLNVEGTERGNCGRKGPGWVQCNKQDVLCGFLLCVNISGAPRLGDLGGDISSVTFYHQGRELHCRGGHVQLADGSDLSYVEDGTACGPDMLCLDHRCLPASAFNFSTCPGSGERRICSHHGVCSNEGKCICQPDWTGKDCSIHNPLPTPPPTGETERYKGPSGTNIIIGSIAGAVLVAAIVLGGTGWGFKNIRRGRYDPTQQGAV
;
A
#
# COMPACT_ATOMS: atom_id res chain seq x y z
N MET A 1 -10.62 -11.23 -35.64
CA MET A 1 -10.20 -11.73 -34.33
C MET A 1 -9.47 -10.62 -33.57
N GLY A 2 -10.14 -9.90 -32.70
CA GLY A 2 -9.50 -8.99 -31.74
C GLY A 2 -9.54 -9.65 -30.37
N VAL A 3 -8.39 -10.01 -29.82
CA VAL A 3 -8.28 -10.63 -28.50
C VAL A 3 -8.54 -9.53 -27.47
N VAL A 4 -9.71 -9.59 -26.82
CA VAL A 4 -10.02 -8.77 -25.64
C VAL A 4 -9.16 -9.31 -24.48
N ALA A 5 -8.17 -8.54 -24.06
CA ALA A 5 -7.44 -8.84 -22.83
C ALA A 5 -8.38 -8.65 -21.62
N PRO A 6 -8.41 -9.59 -20.67
CA PRO A 6 -9.32 -9.53 -19.53
C PRO A 6 -8.92 -8.41 -18.57
N ASN A 7 -9.91 -7.74 -18.00
CA ASN A 7 -9.77 -6.83 -16.86
C ASN A 7 -9.07 -7.56 -15.70
N ILE A 8 -7.82 -7.22 -15.44
CA ILE A 8 -7.11 -7.64 -14.23
C ILE A 8 -7.40 -6.57 -13.16
N PRO A 9 -8.12 -6.89 -12.07
CA PRO A 9 -8.25 -5.96 -10.96
C PRO A 9 -6.89 -5.80 -10.29
N SER A 10 -6.42 -4.56 -10.21
CA SER A 10 -5.16 -4.20 -9.55
C SER A 10 -5.24 -4.50 -8.05
N ARG A 11 -4.85 -5.72 -7.66
CA ARG A 11 -4.51 -6.08 -6.27
C ARG A 11 -3.23 -5.33 -5.87
N GLY A 12 -3.36 -4.09 -5.41
CA GLY A 12 -2.26 -3.26 -4.89
C GLY A 12 -2.34 -3.08 -3.37
N LYS A 13 -1.54 -3.87 -2.64
CA LYS A 13 -1.10 -3.77 -1.22
C LYS A 13 -1.85 -2.75 -0.29
N PRO A 14 -2.67 -3.22 0.68
CA PRO A 14 -3.52 -2.32 1.49
C PRO A 14 -2.83 -1.50 2.61
N ARG A 15 -1.53 -1.61 2.88
CA ARG A 15 -0.97 -1.20 4.21
C ARG A 15 0.04 -0.05 4.22
N LEU A 16 0.49 0.47 3.06
CA LEU A 16 1.42 1.61 2.98
C LEU A 16 0.73 2.98 3.09
N ARG A 17 -0.59 3.06 2.87
CA ARG A 17 -1.33 4.32 2.67
C ARG A 17 -1.47 5.21 3.92
N ALA A 18 -1.22 4.71 5.13
CA ALA A 18 -1.49 5.46 6.36
C ALA A 18 -0.52 6.66 6.59
N ALA A 19 0.72 6.55 6.10
CA ALA A 19 1.76 7.58 6.19
C ALA A 19 1.90 8.40 4.90
N LEU A 20 1.40 7.91 3.77
CA LEU A 20 1.45 8.61 2.49
C LEU A 20 0.29 9.61 2.37
N LEU A 21 0.57 10.75 1.73
CA LEU A 21 -0.46 11.75 1.43
C LEU A 21 -1.12 11.41 0.08
N PRO A 22 -2.46 11.50 -0.05
CA PRO A 22 -3.13 11.25 -1.33
C PRO A 22 -2.75 12.34 -2.32
N GLN A 23 -2.09 11.98 -3.42
CA GLN A 23 -1.85 12.92 -4.53
C GLN A 23 -3.01 12.86 -5.53
N PRO A 24 -3.57 13.99 -5.97
CA PRO A 24 -4.20 14.06 -7.29
C PRO A 24 -3.07 14.08 -8.34
N CYS A 25 -2.63 12.90 -8.79
CA CYS A 25 -1.63 12.81 -9.86
C CYS A 25 -2.29 13.20 -11.20
N LEU A 26 -2.09 14.45 -11.64
CA LEU A 26 -2.48 14.96 -12.97
C LEU A 26 -1.30 14.98 -13.97
N SER A 27 -0.14 14.44 -13.60
CA SER A 27 1.11 14.45 -14.39
C SER A 27 1.90 13.14 -14.21
N PRO A 28 2.62 12.65 -15.24
CA PRO A 28 3.42 11.42 -15.18
C PRO A 28 4.67 11.49 -14.29
N GLN A 29 4.98 12.62 -13.66
CA GLN A 29 6.06 12.76 -12.67
C GLN A 29 5.50 13.16 -11.29
N CYS A 30 4.95 12.20 -10.55
CA CYS A 30 4.64 12.41 -9.14
C CYS A 30 5.97 12.42 -8.34
N PRO A 31 6.28 13.46 -7.52
CA PRO A 31 7.55 13.51 -6.80
C PRO A 31 7.62 12.34 -5.81
N PRO A 32 8.66 11.49 -5.87
CA PRO A 32 8.84 10.43 -4.90
C PRO A 32 9.14 11.09 -3.55
N ASN A 33 8.55 10.59 -2.46
CA ASN A 33 8.88 10.91 -1.06
C ASN A 33 8.02 11.95 -0.31
N LEU A 34 6.85 12.35 -0.81
CA LEU A 34 5.92 13.17 -0.02
C LEU A 34 5.09 12.29 0.94
N HIS A 35 5.27 12.46 2.24
CA HIS A 35 4.55 11.72 3.27
C HIS A 35 4.14 12.64 4.43
N LYS A 36 3.26 12.14 5.30
CA LYS A 36 2.90 12.83 6.54
C LYS A 36 4.16 13.11 7.35
N LEU A 37 4.18 14.26 7.99
CA LEU A 37 5.23 14.63 8.92
C LEU A 37 5.35 13.60 10.06
N ASP A 38 6.55 13.47 10.62
CA ASP A 38 6.78 12.63 11.78
C ASP A 38 5.95 13.11 12.99
N GLY A 39 5.51 12.16 13.80
CA GLY A 39 4.62 12.40 14.92
C GLY A 39 3.12 12.25 14.59
N TYR A 40 2.70 12.19 13.33
CA TYR A 40 1.29 11.93 13.00
C TYR A 40 0.82 10.55 13.48
N TYR A 41 -0.36 10.47 14.07
CA TYR A 41 -0.99 9.19 14.40
C TYR A 41 -1.32 8.37 13.14
N CYS A 42 -1.21 7.06 13.26
CA CYS A 42 -1.56 6.10 12.21
C CYS A 42 -2.07 4.79 12.83
N ASP A 43 -2.65 3.92 11.99
CA ASP A 43 -3.13 2.59 12.41
C ASP A 43 -4.20 2.64 13.53
N HIS A 44 -5.19 3.52 13.36
CA HIS A 44 -6.21 3.79 14.38
C HIS A 44 -5.60 4.21 15.74
N GLU A 45 -4.66 5.16 15.67
CA GLU A 45 -3.96 5.75 16.84
C GLU A 45 -3.03 4.79 17.61
N GLN A 46 -2.86 3.56 17.13
CA GLN A 46 -1.93 2.59 17.73
C GLN A 46 -0.46 2.83 17.34
N GLY A 47 -0.21 3.66 16.32
CA GLY A 47 1.12 3.95 15.80
C GLY A 47 1.38 5.42 15.54
N ARG A 48 2.64 5.70 15.21
CA ARG A 48 3.11 7.03 14.81
C ARG A 48 3.83 6.95 13.47
N CYS A 49 3.66 7.99 12.66
CA CYS A 49 4.47 8.20 11.47
C CYS A 49 5.87 8.64 11.93
N TYR A 50 6.89 7.93 11.49
CA TYR A 50 8.28 8.26 11.76
C TYR A 50 9.14 7.78 10.60
N GLY A 51 9.93 8.67 10.00
CA GLY A 51 10.69 8.38 8.79
C GLY A 51 9.80 7.93 7.62
N GLY A 52 8.61 8.53 7.49
CA GLY A 52 7.67 8.23 6.40
C GLY A 52 6.96 6.88 6.48
N ARG A 53 7.11 6.15 7.59
CA ARG A 53 6.43 4.86 7.83
C ARG A 53 5.60 4.93 9.11
N CYS A 54 4.51 4.18 9.12
CA CYS A 54 3.73 3.99 10.34
C CYS A 54 4.38 2.91 11.20
N LYS A 55 4.93 3.31 12.35
CA LYS A 55 5.65 2.47 13.31
C LYS A 55 4.68 1.92 14.37
N THR A 56 4.60 0.59 14.42
CA THR A 56 3.92 -0.16 15.49
C THR A 56 4.70 -1.43 15.78
N ARG A 57 4.68 -1.89 17.04
CA ARG A 57 5.26 -3.19 17.42
C ARG A 57 4.68 -4.34 16.59
N ASP A 58 3.37 -4.28 16.31
CA ASP A 58 2.68 -5.30 15.53
C ASP A 58 3.21 -5.38 14.09
N ARG A 59 3.38 -4.23 13.42
CA ARG A 59 3.96 -4.17 12.07
C ARG A 59 5.41 -4.62 12.05
N GLN A 60 6.18 -4.31 13.09
CA GLN A 60 7.56 -4.77 13.23
C GLN A 60 7.62 -6.30 13.36
N CYS A 61 6.85 -6.90 14.28
CA CYS A 61 6.73 -8.35 14.40
C CYS A 61 6.22 -9.01 13.10
N GLN A 62 5.26 -8.39 12.42
CA GLN A 62 4.70 -8.92 11.17
C GLN A 62 5.74 -8.89 10.04
N ALA A 63 6.57 -7.85 9.99
CA ALA A 63 7.66 -7.76 9.03
C ALA A 63 8.73 -8.82 9.31
N LEU A 64 9.17 -8.91 10.56
CA LEU A 64 10.29 -9.75 10.99
C LEU A 64 9.94 -11.25 11.02
N TRP A 65 8.78 -11.60 11.55
CA TRP A 65 8.40 -12.99 11.84
C TRP A 65 7.12 -13.44 11.13
N GLY A 66 6.31 -12.51 10.62
CA GLY A 66 5.00 -12.83 10.07
C GLY A 66 3.89 -13.00 11.12
N HIS A 67 4.19 -12.68 12.38
CA HIS A 67 3.28 -12.77 13.52
C HIS A 67 3.03 -11.40 14.16
N GLY A 68 2.01 -11.30 15.00
CA GLY A 68 1.69 -10.08 15.72
C GLY A 68 2.59 -9.81 16.93
N ALA A 69 2.48 -8.60 17.47
CA ALA A 69 3.15 -8.26 18.72
C ALA A 69 2.57 -9.01 19.92
N ALA A 70 3.42 -9.32 20.89
CA ALA A 70 3.00 -9.89 22.16
C ALA A 70 2.17 -8.90 22.99
N ASP A 71 1.43 -9.44 23.95
CA ASP A 71 0.62 -8.65 24.89
C ASP A 71 1.51 -7.70 25.70
N ARG A 72 0.98 -6.52 26.05
CA ARG A 72 1.68 -5.54 26.90
C ARG A 72 2.23 -6.17 28.19
N PHE A 73 1.50 -7.13 28.77
CA PHE A 73 1.93 -7.85 29.96
C PHE A 73 3.30 -8.54 29.78
N CYS A 74 3.59 -9.06 28.59
CA CYS A 74 4.89 -9.67 28.28
C CYS A 74 6.04 -8.69 28.47
N TYR A 75 5.88 -7.47 27.94
CA TYR A 75 6.88 -6.41 28.04
C TYR A 75 7.07 -5.97 29.49
N GLU A 76 5.96 -5.76 30.22
CA GLU A 76 6.00 -5.33 31.62
C GLU A 76 6.63 -6.36 32.57
N LYS A 77 6.64 -7.64 32.20
CA LYS A 77 7.28 -8.71 32.97
C LYS A 77 8.71 -8.97 32.55
N LEU A 78 8.99 -9.14 31.27
CA LEU A 78 10.30 -9.59 30.82
C LEU A 78 11.31 -8.44 30.72
N ASN A 79 10.91 -7.27 30.22
CA ASN A 79 11.88 -6.20 29.96
C ASN A 79 12.45 -5.54 31.23
N VAL A 80 11.73 -5.63 32.34
CA VAL A 80 12.23 -5.19 33.66
C VAL A 80 13.24 -6.16 34.27
N GLU A 81 13.31 -7.41 33.81
CA GLU A 81 14.26 -8.39 34.36
C GLU A 81 15.70 -8.07 33.96
N GLY A 82 15.90 -7.51 32.76
CA GLY A 82 17.23 -7.23 32.23
C GLY A 82 18.01 -8.50 31.96
N THR A 83 17.42 -9.40 31.18
CA THR A 83 18.00 -10.68 30.78
C THR A 83 18.02 -10.79 29.25
N GLU A 84 18.63 -11.84 28.71
CA GLU A 84 18.59 -12.13 27.27
C GLU A 84 17.15 -12.26 26.73
N ARG A 85 16.18 -12.59 27.60
CA ARG A 85 14.77 -12.78 27.27
C ARG A 85 13.94 -11.49 27.29
N GLY A 86 14.50 -10.41 27.84
CA GLY A 86 13.87 -9.09 27.95
C GLY A 86 14.77 -8.08 28.64
N ASN A 87 15.06 -6.97 27.96
CA ASN A 87 16.02 -5.95 28.41
C ASN A 87 15.86 -4.64 27.60
N CYS A 88 16.57 -3.58 28.01
CA CYS A 88 16.69 -2.30 27.31
C CYS A 88 18.09 -2.09 26.75
N GLY A 89 18.60 -3.08 26.02
CA GLY A 89 19.92 -3.03 25.40
C GLY A 89 21.01 -3.68 26.25
N ARG A 90 22.25 -3.41 25.86
CA ARG A 90 23.45 -3.96 26.50
C ARG A 90 24.34 -2.85 27.06
N LYS A 91 24.96 -3.12 28.20
CA LYS A 91 26.02 -2.27 28.79
C LYS A 91 27.23 -3.14 29.08
N GLY A 92 28.21 -3.11 28.17
CA GLY A 92 29.33 -4.04 28.19
C GLY A 92 28.84 -5.49 28.00
N PRO A 93 29.27 -6.45 28.85
CA PRO A 93 28.81 -7.83 28.72
C PRO A 93 27.36 -8.03 29.19
N GLY A 94 26.84 -7.15 30.04
CA GLY A 94 25.55 -7.31 30.73
C GLY A 94 24.36 -6.73 29.98
N TRP A 95 23.18 -7.26 30.29
CA TRP A 95 21.89 -6.75 29.83
C TRP A 95 21.40 -5.62 30.74
N VAL A 96 20.73 -4.63 30.15
CA VAL A 96 20.20 -3.49 30.88
C VAL A 96 18.75 -3.74 31.27
N GLN A 97 18.42 -3.57 32.55
CA GLN A 97 17.04 -3.58 33.02
C GLN A 97 16.29 -2.35 32.52
N CYS A 98 15.10 -2.53 31.95
CA CYS A 98 14.25 -1.41 31.60
C CYS A 98 13.65 -0.76 32.85
N ASN A 99 13.54 0.58 32.85
CA ASN A 99 12.62 1.24 33.76
C ASN A 99 11.18 0.87 33.40
N LYS A 100 10.27 0.94 34.38
CA LYS A 100 8.84 0.66 34.16
C LYS A 100 8.20 1.47 33.03
N GLN A 101 8.67 2.70 32.82
CA GLN A 101 8.18 3.58 31.75
C GLN A 101 8.72 3.17 30.36
N ASP A 102 9.89 2.52 30.32
CA ASP A 102 10.64 2.20 29.10
C ASP A 102 10.37 0.78 28.60
N VAL A 103 9.62 -0.04 29.35
CA VAL A 103 9.38 -1.47 29.03
C VAL A 103 8.84 -1.71 27.62
N LEU A 104 8.13 -0.75 27.05
CA LEU A 104 7.56 -0.81 25.72
C LEU A 104 8.50 -0.40 24.58
N CYS A 105 9.72 0.03 24.91
CA CYS A 105 10.79 0.43 23.99
C CYS A 105 12.02 -0.49 24.07
N GLY A 106 12.01 -1.49 24.96
CA GLY A 106 13.07 -2.48 25.09
C GLY A 106 12.99 -3.59 24.04
N PHE A 107 13.36 -4.80 24.44
CA PHE A 107 13.37 -5.98 23.60
C PHE A 107 11.99 -6.25 22.98
N LEU A 108 11.98 -6.56 21.68
CA LEU A 108 10.76 -6.80 20.91
C LEU A 108 10.22 -8.20 21.23
N LEU A 109 8.94 -8.25 21.59
CA LEU A 109 8.23 -9.49 21.90
C LEU A 109 7.06 -9.69 20.94
N CYS A 110 6.98 -10.86 20.34
CA CYS A 110 5.99 -11.28 19.36
C CYS A 110 5.27 -12.55 19.83
N VAL A 111 4.09 -12.83 19.26
CA VAL A 111 3.35 -14.07 19.56
C VAL A 111 3.76 -15.20 18.62
N ASN A 112 3.81 -16.43 19.13
CA ASN A 112 3.88 -17.67 18.34
C ASN A 112 5.02 -17.73 17.29
N ILE A 113 6.11 -17.00 17.47
CA ILE A 113 7.25 -17.07 16.55
C ILE A 113 8.02 -18.39 16.74
N SER A 114 8.56 -18.91 15.64
CA SER A 114 9.41 -20.10 15.58
C SER A 114 10.26 -20.07 14.30
N GLY A 115 11.35 -20.84 14.27
CA GLY A 115 12.22 -20.94 13.09
C GLY A 115 13.01 -19.67 12.79
N ALA A 116 13.38 -19.49 11.52
CA ALA A 116 14.18 -18.35 11.07
C ALA A 116 13.32 -17.10 10.79
N PRO A 117 13.83 -15.89 11.08
CA PRO A 117 13.14 -14.65 10.72
C PRO A 117 13.03 -14.51 9.20
N ARG A 118 12.05 -13.74 8.76
CA ARG A 118 11.83 -13.40 7.35
C ARG A 118 12.82 -12.35 6.85
N LEU A 119 13.46 -11.63 7.77
CA LEU A 119 14.39 -10.53 7.52
C LEU A 119 15.53 -10.60 8.54
N GLY A 120 16.77 -10.54 8.06
CA GLY A 120 17.97 -10.66 8.91
C GLY A 120 18.27 -12.10 9.32
N ASP A 121 19.30 -12.25 10.15
CA ASP A 121 19.80 -13.52 10.66
C ASP A 121 19.55 -13.61 12.17
N LEU A 122 19.07 -14.78 12.62
CA LEU A 122 18.86 -15.05 14.05
C LEU A 122 20.19 -15.35 14.73
N GLY A 123 20.56 -14.53 15.71
CA GLY A 123 21.65 -14.78 16.64
C GLY A 123 21.16 -15.56 17.86
N GLY A 124 21.63 -16.80 18.01
CA GLY A 124 21.23 -17.67 19.11
C GLY A 124 19.84 -18.28 18.92
N ASP A 125 19.15 -18.55 20.03
CA ASP A 125 17.83 -19.18 20.04
C ASP A 125 16.70 -18.18 20.27
N ILE A 126 15.49 -18.56 19.86
CA ILE A 126 14.27 -17.81 20.23
C ILE A 126 14.01 -17.99 21.72
N SER A 127 14.05 -16.88 22.46
CA SER A 127 13.53 -16.82 23.83
C SER A 127 12.02 -17.06 23.82
N SER A 128 11.54 -17.97 24.68
CA SER A 128 10.13 -18.27 24.82
C SER A 128 9.72 -18.40 26.28
N VAL A 129 8.80 -17.55 26.71
CA VAL A 129 8.17 -17.62 28.04
C VAL A 129 6.66 -17.59 27.84
N THR A 130 5.97 -18.43 28.61
CA THR A 130 4.51 -18.44 28.66
C THR A 130 4.06 -17.94 30.03
N PHE A 131 3.14 -16.97 30.04
CA PHE A 131 2.44 -16.55 31.26
C PHE A 131 0.97 -16.93 31.21
N TYR A 132 0.38 -17.14 32.39
CA TYR A 132 -1.06 -17.22 32.54
C TYR A 132 -1.57 -15.92 33.18
N HIS A 133 -2.38 -15.15 32.45
CA HIS A 133 -2.88 -13.86 32.91
C HIS A 133 -4.34 -13.69 32.51
N GLN A 134 -5.19 -13.30 33.47
CA GLN A 134 -6.63 -13.08 33.25
C GLN A 134 -7.35 -14.25 32.56
N GLY A 135 -7.00 -15.49 32.93
CA GLY A 135 -7.62 -16.69 32.36
C GLY A 135 -7.12 -17.08 30.97
N ARG A 136 -6.11 -16.40 30.43
CA ARG A 136 -5.54 -16.65 29.10
C ARG A 136 -4.03 -16.94 29.19
N GLU A 137 -3.58 -17.84 28.32
CA GLU A 137 -2.17 -18.10 28.08
C GLU A 137 -1.57 -17.02 27.15
N LEU A 138 -0.49 -16.39 27.57
CA LEU A 138 0.23 -15.36 26.83
C LEU A 138 1.62 -15.90 26.46
N HIS A 139 1.84 -16.10 25.16
CA HIS A 139 3.15 -16.48 24.64
C HIS A 139 3.98 -15.24 24.36
N CYS A 140 5.05 -15.07 25.13
CA CYS A 140 5.99 -13.97 25.04
C CYS A 140 7.29 -14.51 24.44
N ARG A 141 7.49 -14.27 23.14
CA ARG A 141 8.65 -14.79 22.41
C ARG A 141 9.43 -13.68 21.75
N GLY A 142 10.74 -13.81 21.67
CA GLY A 142 11.61 -12.87 20.97
C GLY A 142 12.91 -13.52 20.57
N GLY A 143 13.62 -12.94 19.62
CA GLY A 143 14.91 -13.44 19.15
C GLY A 143 15.82 -12.27 18.81
N HIS A 144 17.13 -12.47 18.97
CA HIS A 144 18.11 -11.47 18.58
C HIS A 144 18.34 -11.55 17.08
N VAL A 145 17.94 -10.53 16.31
CA VAL A 145 18.01 -10.55 14.84
C VAL A 145 18.86 -9.41 14.35
N GLN A 146 19.85 -9.72 13.51
CA GLN A 146 20.75 -8.73 12.95
C GLN A 146 20.67 -8.75 11.41
N LEU A 147 20.73 -7.57 10.81
CA LEU A 147 20.85 -7.42 9.36
C LEU A 147 22.32 -7.54 8.93
N ALA A 148 22.53 -7.83 7.64
CA ALA A 148 23.87 -7.91 7.05
C ALA A 148 24.69 -6.62 7.17
N ASP A 149 24.03 -5.46 7.32
CA ASP A 149 24.66 -4.16 7.56
C ASP A 149 24.99 -3.89 9.03
N GLY A 150 24.73 -4.86 9.91
CA GLY A 150 24.95 -4.78 11.36
C GLY A 150 23.79 -4.17 12.15
N SER A 151 22.73 -3.70 11.48
CA SER A 151 21.56 -3.13 12.16
C SER A 151 20.84 -4.17 13.01
N ASP A 152 20.48 -3.80 14.23
CA ASP A 152 19.81 -4.67 15.20
C ASP A 152 18.29 -4.51 15.11
N LEU A 153 17.58 -5.61 14.82
CA LEU A 153 16.12 -5.68 14.74
C LEU A 153 15.47 -6.34 15.96
N SER A 154 16.26 -6.63 17.00
CA SER A 154 15.84 -7.32 18.23
C SER A 154 15.02 -6.43 19.16
N TYR A 155 15.08 -5.12 18.96
CA TYR A 155 14.48 -4.11 19.83
C TYR A 155 13.35 -3.35 19.14
N VAL A 156 12.45 -2.79 19.93
CA VAL A 156 11.38 -1.93 19.41
C VAL A 156 11.99 -0.73 18.66
N GLU A 157 11.58 -0.53 17.41
CA GLU A 157 12.12 0.54 16.56
C GLU A 157 11.82 1.95 17.12
N ASP A 158 12.77 2.86 16.92
CA ASP A 158 12.58 4.28 17.19
C ASP A 158 11.36 4.85 16.45
N GLY A 159 10.66 5.77 17.11
CA GLY A 159 9.41 6.34 16.65
C GLY A 159 8.17 5.45 16.89
N THR A 160 8.32 4.29 17.53
CA THR A 160 7.16 3.46 17.91
C THR A 160 6.45 4.04 19.12
N ALA A 161 5.12 4.01 19.12
CA ALA A 161 4.32 4.50 20.25
C ALA A 161 4.50 3.63 21.52
N CYS A 162 4.79 4.29 22.65
CA CYS A 162 4.94 3.64 23.96
C CYS A 162 3.96 4.16 25.03
N GLY A 163 3.18 5.21 24.69
CA GLY A 163 2.06 5.69 25.48
C GLY A 163 1.39 6.90 24.84
N PRO A 164 0.42 7.54 25.52
CA PRO A 164 -0.22 8.76 25.03
C PRO A 164 0.82 9.86 24.81
N ASP A 165 0.90 10.39 23.58
CA ASP A 165 1.91 11.38 23.20
C ASP A 165 3.36 11.03 23.56
N MET A 166 3.72 9.73 23.53
CA MET A 166 5.08 9.25 23.77
C MET A 166 5.56 8.26 22.70
N LEU A 167 6.84 8.32 22.36
CA LEU A 167 7.49 7.47 21.37
C LEU A 167 8.82 6.92 21.89
N CYS A 168 9.25 5.80 21.31
CA CYS A 168 10.53 5.19 21.61
C CYS A 168 11.68 5.91 20.93
N LEU A 169 12.75 6.17 21.68
CA LEU A 169 14.04 6.62 21.17
C LEU A 169 15.15 6.03 22.03
N ASP A 170 16.09 5.31 21.42
CA ASP A 170 17.25 4.73 22.13
C ASP A 170 16.83 3.90 23.36
N HIS A 171 15.87 3.01 23.14
CA HIS A 171 15.24 2.16 24.16
C HIS A 171 14.50 2.87 25.30
N ARG A 172 14.22 4.18 25.17
CA ARG A 172 13.50 4.97 26.18
C ARG A 172 12.16 5.45 25.65
N CYS A 173 11.17 5.50 26.54
CA CYS A 173 9.86 6.07 26.23
C CYS A 173 9.86 7.56 26.57
N LEU A 174 9.91 8.40 25.53
CA LEU A 174 10.04 9.86 25.66
C LEU A 174 8.78 10.57 25.14
N PRO A 175 8.45 11.75 25.68
CA PRO A 175 7.35 12.55 25.15
C PRO A 175 7.62 12.95 23.69
N ALA A 176 6.57 13.07 22.90
CA ALA A 176 6.66 13.47 21.49
C ALA A 176 7.38 14.81 21.29
N SER A 177 7.32 15.71 22.28
CA SER A 177 8.05 16.99 22.29
C SER A 177 9.58 16.85 22.39
N ALA A 178 10.10 15.70 22.84
CA ALA A 178 11.53 15.43 22.85
C ALA A 178 12.08 15.11 21.45
N PHE A 179 11.20 14.73 20.52
CA PHE A 179 11.53 14.56 19.13
C PHE A 179 11.29 15.92 18.49
N ASN A 180 12.36 16.60 18.07
CA ASN A 180 12.32 17.94 17.47
C ASN A 180 11.65 17.89 16.08
N PHE A 181 10.37 17.51 16.03
CA PHE A 181 9.58 17.44 14.81
C PHE A 181 9.45 18.83 14.21
N SER A 182 9.66 18.94 12.91
CA SER A 182 9.36 20.17 12.17
C SER A 182 7.89 20.54 12.35
N THR A 183 7.54 21.81 12.22
CA THR A 183 6.15 22.28 12.33
C THR A 183 5.69 22.87 11.00
N CYS A 184 4.42 22.66 10.65
CA CYS A 184 3.77 23.37 9.57
C CYS A 184 3.11 24.67 10.06
N PRO A 185 2.88 25.65 9.18
CA PRO A 185 2.16 26.87 9.52
C PRO A 185 0.70 26.59 9.90
N GLY A 186 0.10 27.55 10.60
CA GLY A 186 -1.27 27.44 11.10
C GLY A 186 -1.80 28.79 11.60
N SER A 187 -3.11 28.92 11.68
CA SER A 187 -3.80 30.09 12.25
C SER A 187 -3.65 30.26 13.78
N GLY A 188 -2.75 29.50 14.40
CA GLY A 188 -2.40 29.56 15.83
C GLY A 188 -1.45 28.42 16.23
N GLU A 189 -0.90 28.48 17.46
CA GLU A 189 0.17 27.58 17.93
C GLU A 189 -0.18 26.07 17.91
N ARG A 190 -1.47 25.71 17.94
CA ARG A 190 -1.94 24.31 17.92
C ARG A 190 -2.78 23.95 16.70
N ARG A 191 -2.98 24.90 15.77
CA ARG A 191 -3.83 24.70 14.60
C ARG A 191 -2.97 24.41 13.37
N ILE A 192 -2.25 23.30 13.41
CA ILE A 192 -1.41 22.85 12.30
C ILE A 192 -2.29 22.76 11.04
N CYS A 193 -1.88 23.45 9.97
CA CYS A 193 -2.66 23.56 8.73
C CYS A 193 -4.11 24.01 8.94
N SER A 194 -4.33 24.86 9.95
CA SER A 194 -5.65 25.37 10.37
C SER A 194 -6.72 24.28 10.58
N HIS A 195 -6.31 23.03 10.82
CA HIS A 195 -7.15 21.83 10.83
C HIS A 195 -7.85 21.48 9.51
N HIS A 196 -7.50 22.14 8.41
CA HIS A 196 -8.05 21.90 7.08
C HIS A 196 -7.02 21.31 6.12
N GLY A 197 -6.02 20.63 6.66
CA GLY A 197 -4.97 20.01 5.86
C GLY A 197 -4.10 19.06 6.67
N VAL A 198 -3.14 18.45 5.97
CA VAL A 198 -2.15 17.55 6.57
C VAL A 198 -0.76 18.09 6.30
N CYS A 199 0.07 18.15 7.34
CA CYS A 199 1.45 18.59 7.23
C CYS A 199 2.32 17.49 6.58
N SER A 200 3.06 17.85 5.55
CA SER A 200 4.03 16.98 4.90
C SER A 200 5.39 17.06 5.56
N ASN A 201 6.26 16.10 5.23
CA ASN A 201 7.68 16.11 5.62
C ASN A 201 8.50 17.29 5.13
N GLU A 202 7.99 18.05 4.15
CA GLU A 202 8.63 19.29 3.69
C GLU A 202 8.22 20.51 4.53
N GLY A 203 7.44 20.34 5.60
CA GLY A 203 6.90 21.45 6.40
C GLY A 203 5.83 22.25 5.65
N LYS A 204 5.14 21.63 4.68
CA LYS A 204 4.08 22.25 3.87
C LYS A 204 2.74 21.62 4.17
N CYS A 205 1.68 22.44 4.17
CA CYS A 205 0.33 21.95 4.32
C CYS A 205 -0.27 21.48 2.99
N ILE A 206 -0.85 20.29 3.00
CA ILE A 206 -1.70 19.78 1.92
C ILE A 206 -3.15 19.96 2.34
N CYS A 207 -3.85 20.90 1.71
CA CYS A 207 -5.19 21.30 2.11
C CYS A 207 -6.29 20.32 1.64
N GLN A 208 -7.39 20.30 2.38
CA GLN A 208 -8.63 19.60 2.01
C GLN A 208 -9.34 20.29 0.83
N PRO A 209 -10.29 19.61 0.14
CA PRO A 209 -10.84 20.05 -1.15
C PRO A 209 -11.49 21.44 -1.27
N ASP A 210 -11.74 22.18 -0.19
CA ASP A 210 -12.31 23.54 -0.25
C ASP A 210 -11.43 24.59 0.46
N TRP A 211 -10.19 24.23 0.75
CA TRP A 211 -9.26 25.07 1.51
C TRP A 211 -7.97 25.32 0.72
N THR A 212 -7.45 26.53 0.86
CA THR A 212 -6.23 26.98 0.18
C THR A 212 -5.40 27.90 1.08
N GLY A 213 -4.26 28.37 0.57
CA GLY A 213 -3.26 29.12 1.31
C GLY A 213 -2.19 28.22 1.92
N LYS A 214 -1.10 28.83 2.40
CA LYS A 214 0.06 28.10 2.96
C LYS A 214 -0.27 27.31 4.23
N ASP A 215 -1.28 27.76 4.97
CA ASP A 215 -1.74 27.21 6.25
C ASP A 215 -3.18 26.68 6.19
N CYS A 216 -3.76 26.53 5.00
CA CYS A 216 -5.14 26.09 4.75
C CYS A 216 -6.21 26.90 5.51
N SER A 217 -5.97 28.20 5.71
CA SER A 217 -6.92 29.10 6.40
C SER A 217 -7.98 29.72 5.48
N ILE A 218 -7.79 29.66 4.16
CA ILE A 218 -8.67 30.32 3.18
C ILE A 218 -9.66 29.31 2.64
N HIS A 219 -10.96 29.50 2.92
CA HIS A 219 -12.03 28.70 2.33
C HIS A 219 -12.30 29.19 0.91
N ASN A 220 -12.02 28.34 -0.09
CA ASN A 220 -12.25 28.60 -1.50
C ASN A 220 -12.85 27.34 -2.13
N PRO A 221 -14.18 27.17 -2.06
CA PRO A 221 -14.83 25.98 -2.60
C PRO A 221 -14.59 25.91 -4.10
N LEU A 222 -14.20 24.74 -4.59
CA LEU A 222 -14.09 24.54 -6.03
C LEU A 222 -15.47 24.80 -6.65
N PRO A 223 -15.57 25.51 -7.80
CA PRO A 223 -16.84 25.68 -8.47
C PRO A 223 -17.44 24.30 -8.71
N THR A 224 -18.60 24.01 -8.11
CA THR A 224 -19.37 22.83 -8.50
C THR A 224 -19.64 22.99 -9.98
N PRO A 225 -19.20 22.06 -10.85
CA PRO A 225 -19.69 22.08 -12.21
C PRO A 225 -21.22 22.07 -12.10
N PRO A 226 -21.93 22.95 -12.81
CA PRO A 226 -23.38 22.91 -12.81
C PRO A 226 -23.79 21.47 -13.10
N PRO A 227 -24.84 20.94 -12.44
CA PRO A 227 -25.34 19.62 -12.78
C PRO A 227 -25.53 19.63 -14.29
N THR A 228 -24.75 18.82 -15.01
CA THR A 228 -25.00 18.55 -16.42
C THR A 228 -26.29 17.77 -16.45
N GLY A 229 -27.39 18.51 -16.31
CA GLY A 229 -28.76 18.06 -16.40
C GLY A 229 -29.14 17.86 -17.85
N GLU A 230 -28.29 17.19 -18.62
CA GLU A 230 -28.65 16.54 -19.86
C GLU A 230 -27.81 15.26 -19.92
N THR A 231 -28.38 14.17 -19.43
CA THR A 231 -28.16 12.92 -20.15
C THR A 231 -28.65 13.20 -21.57
N GLU A 232 -27.79 13.63 -22.47
CA GLU A 232 -28.03 13.35 -23.88
C GLU A 232 -28.20 11.84 -23.93
N ARG A 233 -29.45 11.40 -24.03
CA ARG A 233 -29.75 10.09 -24.57
C ARG A 233 -29.12 10.13 -25.96
N TYR A 234 -27.92 9.59 -26.08
CA TYR A 234 -27.46 9.09 -27.34
C TYR A 234 -28.51 8.06 -27.77
N LYS A 235 -29.44 8.50 -28.62
CA LYS A 235 -30.41 7.65 -29.27
C LYS A 235 -29.60 6.88 -30.30
N GLY A 236 -28.86 5.88 -29.82
CA GLY A 236 -28.18 4.92 -30.66
C GLY A 236 -29.17 4.41 -31.70
N PRO A 237 -28.70 4.12 -32.93
CA PRO A 237 -29.59 3.80 -34.03
C PRO A 237 -30.53 2.67 -33.60
N SER A 238 -31.84 2.94 -33.72
CA SER A 238 -32.91 2.01 -33.40
C SER A 238 -32.57 0.62 -33.94
N GLY A 239 -32.70 -0.42 -33.10
CA GLY A 239 -32.33 -1.81 -33.44
C GLY A 239 -32.93 -2.31 -34.76
N THR A 240 -33.99 -1.67 -35.26
CA THR A 240 -34.57 -1.89 -36.60
C THR A 240 -33.57 -1.64 -37.74
N ASN A 241 -32.72 -0.60 -37.63
CA ASN A 241 -31.74 -0.26 -38.68
C ASN A 241 -30.55 -1.23 -38.71
N ILE A 242 -30.22 -1.84 -37.57
CA ILE A 242 -29.17 -2.87 -37.48
C ILE A 242 -29.65 -4.16 -38.16
N ILE A 243 -30.92 -4.54 -37.94
CA ILE A 243 -31.52 -5.74 -38.54
C ILE A 243 -31.59 -5.60 -40.07
N ILE A 244 -31.98 -4.42 -40.58
CA ILE A 244 -32.06 -4.18 -42.04
C ILE A 244 -30.66 -4.23 -42.68
N GLY A 245 -29.65 -3.65 -42.04
CA GLY A 245 -28.26 -3.68 -42.54
C GLY A 245 -27.67 -5.09 -42.59
N SER A 246 -27.95 -5.93 -41.58
CA SER A 246 -27.49 -7.31 -41.56
C SER A 246 -28.16 -8.20 -42.62
N ILE A 247 -29.46 -8.00 -42.88
CA ILE A 247 -30.18 -8.76 -43.93
C ILE A 247 -29.69 -8.34 -45.33
N ALA A 248 -29.56 -7.04 -45.59
CA ALA A 248 -29.05 -6.55 -46.87
C ALA A 248 -27.61 -7.01 -47.15
N GLY A 249 -26.75 -6.99 -46.12
CA GLY A 249 -25.38 -7.49 -46.21
C GLY A 249 -25.31 -9.00 -46.51
N ALA A 250 -26.13 -9.82 -45.82
CA ALA A 250 -26.16 -11.26 -46.05
C ALA A 250 -26.65 -11.63 -47.46
N VAL A 251 -27.68 -10.93 -47.96
CA VAL A 251 -28.21 -11.14 -49.31
C VAL A 251 -27.17 -10.76 -50.38
N LEU A 252 -26.45 -9.65 -50.20
CA LEU A 252 -25.40 -9.23 -51.13
C LEU A 252 -24.25 -10.26 -51.19
N VAL A 253 -23.81 -10.78 -50.05
CA VAL A 253 -22.76 -11.81 -49.98
C VAL A 253 -23.23 -13.11 -50.64
N ALA A 254 -24.46 -13.54 -50.39
CA ALA A 254 -25.03 -14.73 -51.02
C ALA A 254 -25.12 -14.57 -52.56
N ALA A 255 -25.50 -13.39 -53.06
CA ALA A 255 -25.54 -13.10 -54.49
C ALA A 255 -24.15 -13.16 -55.14
N ILE A 256 -23.10 -12.66 -54.45
CA ILE A 256 -21.72 -12.73 -54.94
C ILE A 256 -21.22 -14.18 -54.97
N VAL A 257 -21.50 -14.97 -53.93
CA VAL A 257 -21.08 -16.38 -53.86
C VAL A 257 -21.78 -17.22 -54.94
N LEU A 258 -23.08 -17.02 -55.14
CA LEU A 258 -23.84 -17.71 -56.20
C LEU A 258 -23.45 -17.22 -57.60
N GLY A 259 -23.21 -15.92 -57.77
CA GLY A 259 -22.74 -15.35 -59.05
C GLY A 259 -21.34 -15.82 -59.43
N GLY A 260 -20.42 -15.88 -58.45
CA GLY A 260 -19.04 -16.34 -58.68
C GLY A 260 -18.95 -17.83 -59.01
N THR A 261 -19.73 -18.67 -58.32
CA THR A 261 -19.81 -20.10 -58.62
C THR A 261 -20.52 -20.38 -59.94
N GLY A 262 -21.55 -19.59 -60.30
CA GLY A 262 -22.23 -19.69 -61.59
C GLY A 262 -21.37 -19.29 -62.80
N TRP A 263 -20.49 -18.29 -62.64
CA TRP A 263 -19.62 -17.84 -63.74
C TRP A 263 -18.38 -18.73 -63.92
N GLY A 264 -17.86 -19.32 -62.83
CA GLY A 264 -16.73 -20.25 -62.86
C GLY A 264 -17.04 -21.58 -63.56
N PHE A 265 -18.29 -22.06 -63.52
CA PHE A 265 -18.68 -23.31 -64.18
C PHE A 265 -18.85 -23.19 -65.70
N LYS A 266 -19.06 -21.99 -66.25
CA LYS A 266 -19.25 -21.79 -67.71
C LYS A 266 -17.93 -21.72 -68.50
N ASN A 267 -16.80 -21.44 -67.85
CA ASN A 267 -15.49 -21.34 -68.50
C ASN A 267 -14.63 -22.62 -68.48
N ILE A 268 -15.00 -23.67 -67.73
CA ILE A 268 -14.22 -24.92 -67.65
C ILE A 268 -14.62 -25.95 -68.73
N ARG A 269 -15.76 -25.79 -69.42
CA ARG A 269 -16.16 -26.70 -70.53
C ARG A 269 -15.67 -26.32 -71.93
N ARG A 270 -14.83 -25.28 -72.08
CA ARG A 270 -14.33 -24.82 -73.40
C ARG A 270 -12.86 -25.10 -73.69
N GLY A 271 -12.21 -25.99 -72.94
CA GLY A 271 -10.84 -26.44 -73.18
C GLY A 271 -10.75 -27.94 -73.49
N ARG A 272 -10.35 -28.26 -74.74
CA ARG A 272 -9.97 -29.56 -75.35
C ARG A 272 -11.03 -30.35 -76.12
N TYR A 273 -11.01 -30.16 -77.45
CA TYR A 273 -11.05 -31.23 -78.45
C TYR A 273 -10.08 -30.86 -79.59
N ASP A 274 -9.21 -31.80 -79.95
CA ASP A 274 -8.09 -31.79 -80.94
C ASP A 274 -8.46 -32.87 -81.99
N PRO A 275 -8.28 -32.68 -83.33
CA PRO A 275 -7.07 -33.23 -83.98
C PRO A 275 -6.61 -32.56 -85.31
N THR A 276 -5.30 -32.30 -85.40
CA THR A 276 -4.34 -32.58 -86.50
C THR A 276 -4.70 -32.36 -87.99
N GLN A 277 -3.94 -31.52 -88.72
CA GLN A 277 -2.80 -31.89 -89.59
C GLN A 277 -2.43 -30.81 -90.65
N GLN A 278 -1.12 -30.64 -90.77
CA GLN A 278 -0.28 -30.24 -91.92
C GLN A 278 -0.90 -29.92 -93.30
N GLY A 279 -0.35 -28.88 -93.94
CA GLY A 279 -0.32 -28.73 -95.40
C GLY A 279 0.23 -27.37 -95.84
N ALA A 280 1.45 -27.35 -96.38
CA ALA A 280 2.05 -26.20 -97.05
C ALA A 280 1.63 -26.15 -98.53
N VAL A 281 1.44 -24.94 -99.07
CA VAL A 281 2.12 -24.40 -100.28
C VAL A 281 2.23 -22.89 -100.07
#